data_AF-A0A553PQM6-F1
#
_entry.id   AF-A0A553PQM6-F1
#
_cell.length_a   1.000
_cell.length_b   1.000
_cell.length_c   1.000
_cell.angle_alpha   90.00
_cell.angle_beta   90.00
_cell.angle_gamma   90.00
#
_symmetry.space_group_name_H-M   'P 1'
#
loop_
_entity.id
_entity.type
_entity.pdbx_description
1 polymer ?
#
loop_
_entity_poly.entity_id
_entity_poly.type
_entity_poly.pdbx_seq_one_letter_code
_entity_poly.pdbx_strand_id
1 'polypeptide(L)'
;MHQPTKLLILGLLGLIFISTMVHAYPRTRTSKYDRQASGRLANIIRNEKPACERNVPCGWALYHTRSSSALRPIYEYTKNTYCHCNLSSKCVYKENRSEMRAFVFYCREDDNNEMYQFPDHTT
;
A
#
# COMPACT_ATOMS: atom_id res chain seq x y z
N MET A 1 -50.86 -50.21 -20.82
CA MET A 1 -50.22 -49.39 -21.87
C MET A 1 -48.73 -49.31 -21.58
N HIS A 2 -47.93 -49.87 -22.48
CA HIS A 2 -46.49 -50.13 -22.37
C HIS A 2 -45.86 -49.47 -23.60
N GLN A 3 -44.88 -48.56 -23.46
CA GLN A 3 -43.79 -48.43 -24.44
C GLN A 3 -42.60 -47.61 -23.86
N PRO A 4 -41.34 -47.95 -24.22
CA PRO A 4 -40.18 -47.74 -23.35
C PRO A 4 -39.16 -46.68 -23.82
N THR A 5 -38.26 -46.40 -22.89
CA THR A 5 -36.89 -45.86 -23.01
C THR A 5 -36.20 -46.06 -24.37
N LYS A 6 -35.67 -44.98 -24.97
CA LYS A 6 -34.45 -44.99 -25.79
C LYS A 6 -33.66 -43.67 -25.66
N LEU A 7 -32.45 -43.84 -25.13
CA LEU A 7 -31.18 -43.19 -25.50
C LEU A 7 -31.18 -41.70 -25.91
N LEU A 8 -30.47 -40.90 -25.12
CA LEU A 8 -29.41 -40.02 -25.63
C LEU A 8 -28.28 -39.95 -24.60
N ILE A 9 -27.38 -40.94 -24.69
CA ILE A 9 -26.00 -40.89 -24.18
C ILE A 9 -25.14 -40.33 -25.33
N LEU A 10 -24.11 -39.52 -25.00
CA LEU A 10 -23.01 -38.95 -25.81
C LEU A 10 -23.10 -37.41 -25.88
N GLY A 11 -22.14 -36.59 -25.44
CA GLY A 11 -20.74 -36.86 -25.13
C GLY A 11 -20.08 -35.85 -24.18
N LEU A 12 -19.38 -36.39 -23.19
CA LEU A 12 -17.94 -36.20 -22.88
C LEU A 12 -17.22 -34.88 -23.27
N LEU A 13 -16.56 -34.31 -22.24
CA LEU A 13 -15.20 -33.73 -22.19
C LEU A 13 -15.01 -32.19 -22.25
N GLY A 14 -14.34 -31.68 -21.20
CA GLY A 14 -13.64 -30.38 -21.15
C GLY A 14 -14.35 -29.39 -20.22
N LEU A 15 -13.82 -28.97 -19.07
CA LEU A 15 -12.43 -28.63 -18.75
C LEU A 15 -12.22 -28.75 -17.23
N ILE A 16 -11.30 -29.63 -16.85
CA ILE A 16 -10.63 -29.59 -15.55
C ILE A 16 -9.44 -28.64 -15.72
N PHE A 17 -9.43 -27.50 -15.04
CA PHE A 17 -8.20 -26.77 -14.72
C PHE A 17 -8.27 -26.28 -13.27
N ILE A 18 -7.86 -27.17 -12.37
CA ILE A 18 -7.51 -26.85 -10.99
C ILE A 18 -6.07 -26.32 -11.05
N SER A 19 -5.88 -25.02 -10.87
CA SER A 19 -4.53 -24.44 -10.71
C SER A 19 -4.32 -24.06 -9.25
N THR A 20 -3.93 -25.03 -8.42
CA THR A 20 -3.36 -24.76 -7.09
C THR A 20 -1.92 -24.32 -7.25
N MET A 21 -1.67 -23.02 -7.17
CA MET A 21 -0.32 -22.47 -7.13
C MET A 21 0.29 -22.69 -5.73
N VAL A 22 0.92 -23.84 -5.51
CA VAL A 22 1.77 -24.08 -4.33
C VAL A 22 3.09 -23.35 -4.55
N HIS A 23 3.22 -22.15 -3.97
CA HIS A 23 4.51 -21.45 -3.92
C HIS A 23 5.42 -22.15 -2.92
N ALA A 24 6.33 -22.99 -3.42
CA ALA A 24 7.44 -23.50 -2.64
C ALA A 24 8.40 -22.35 -2.33
N TYR A 25 8.37 -21.85 -1.10
CA TYR A 25 9.34 -20.89 -0.59
C TYR A 25 10.70 -21.59 -0.38
N PRO A 26 11.82 -21.10 -0.95
CA PRO A 26 13.12 -21.71 -0.75
C PRO A 26 13.55 -21.54 0.71
N ARG A 27 13.66 -22.66 1.44
CA ARG A 27 14.24 -22.70 2.77
C ARG A 27 15.76 -22.72 2.63
N THR A 28 16.40 -21.56 2.55
CA THR A 28 17.86 -21.46 2.60
C THR A 28 18.34 -21.81 4.01
N ARG A 29 19.18 -22.84 4.09
CA ARG A 29 19.91 -23.25 5.29
C ARG A 29 21.33 -22.69 5.19
N THR A 30 21.94 -22.45 6.35
CA THR A 30 23.33 -22.01 6.61
C THR A 30 23.51 -20.49 6.67
N SER A 31 24.33 -19.90 7.54
CA SER A 31 25.39 -20.42 8.42
C SER A 31 25.47 -19.55 9.69
N LYS A 32 25.75 -20.16 10.85
CA LYS A 32 26.08 -19.46 12.10
C LYS A 32 27.54 -19.01 12.02
N TYR A 33 27.81 -17.81 11.56
CA TYR A 33 29.05 -17.09 11.92
C TYR A 33 28.73 -15.60 12.00
N ASP A 34 29.37 -14.91 12.94
CA ASP A 34 29.22 -13.49 13.33
C ASP A 34 28.01 -13.10 14.20
N ARG A 35 27.87 -13.78 15.33
CA ARG A 35 27.12 -13.27 16.50
C ARG A 35 28.05 -12.51 17.45
N GLN A 36 28.36 -11.23 17.21
CA GLN A 36 28.59 -10.31 18.35
C GLN A 36 28.65 -8.81 18.01
N ALA A 37 28.93 -8.38 16.77
CA ALA A 37 28.92 -6.95 16.41
C ALA A 37 27.54 -6.39 15.99
N SER A 38 26.56 -7.27 15.72
CA SER A 38 25.29 -6.95 15.05
C SER A 38 24.15 -6.48 15.97
N GLY A 39 24.29 -6.54 17.31
CA GLY A 39 23.17 -6.29 18.23
C GLY A 39 22.67 -4.84 18.31
N ARG A 40 23.54 -3.85 18.08
CA ARG A 40 23.17 -2.42 18.09
C ARG A 40 22.74 -1.92 16.71
N LEU A 41 23.44 -2.30 15.65
CA LEU A 41 23.11 -1.89 14.28
C LEU A 41 21.84 -2.58 13.77
N ALA A 42 21.61 -3.85 14.10
CA ALA A 42 20.39 -4.55 13.70
C ALA A 42 19.12 -4.02 14.38
N ASN A 43 19.23 -3.36 15.54
CA ASN A 43 18.08 -2.69 16.17
C ASN A 43 17.78 -1.32 15.52
N ILE A 44 18.79 -0.64 14.98
CA ILE A 44 18.59 0.58 14.17
C ILE A 44 17.96 0.22 12.82
N ILE A 45 18.49 -0.80 12.15
CA ILE A 45 17.99 -1.29 10.84
C ILE A 45 16.58 -1.90 10.96
N ARG A 46 16.20 -2.46 12.12
CA ARG A 46 14.86 -3.03 12.34
C ARG A 46 13.74 -2.00 12.55
N ASN A 47 14.07 -0.75 12.86
CA ASN A 47 13.10 0.32 13.10
C ASN A 47 13.06 1.37 11.99
N GLU A 48 13.88 1.22 10.94
CA GLU A 48 13.85 2.12 9.79
C GLU A 48 12.70 1.71 8.87
N LYS A 49 11.64 2.53 8.87
CA LYS A 49 10.53 2.35 7.93
C LYS A 49 11.07 2.51 6.51
N PRO A 50 10.62 1.70 5.54
CA PRO A 50 11.06 1.85 4.16
C PRO A 50 10.65 3.21 3.59
N ALA A 51 11.35 3.62 2.54
CA ALA A 51 10.92 4.74 1.70
C ALA A 51 9.55 4.45 1.07
N CYS A 52 8.67 5.44 1.01
CA CYS A 52 7.42 5.30 0.27
C CYS A 52 7.72 5.21 -1.23
N GLU A 53 7.18 4.19 -1.90
CA GLU A 53 7.23 4.09 -3.36
C GLU A 53 6.47 5.25 -4.02
N ARG A 54 6.77 5.55 -5.29
CA ARG A 54 6.20 6.70 -6.04
C ARG A 54 4.65 6.77 -6.03
N ASN A 55 3.98 5.62 -5.97
CA ASN A 55 2.52 5.53 -5.97
C ASN A 55 1.92 5.22 -4.59
N VAL A 56 2.74 5.22 -3.54
CA VAL A 56 2.30 5.03 -2.16
C VAL A 56 2.20 6.41 -1.50
N PRO A 57 1.01 6.82 -1.04
CA PRO A 57 0.85 8.09 -0.34
C PRO A 57 1.67 8.13 0.95
N CYS A 58 2.26 9.27 1.25
CA CYS A 58 2.94 9.53 2.52
C CYS A 58 2.02 10.16 3.57
N GLY A 59 0.86 10.71 3.17
CA GLY A 59 -0.12 11.25 4.11
C GLY A 59 -1.44 11.69 3.45
N TRP A 60 -2.40 12.00 4.31
CA TRP A 60 -3.76 12.44 3.96
C TRP A 60 -4.19 13.62 4.83
N ALA A 61 -4.86 14.60 4.23
CA ALA A 61 -5.59 15.63 4.97
C ALA A 61 -7.10 15.43 4.73
N LEU A 62 -7.80 14.96 5.77
CA LEU A 62 -9.20 14.60 5.70
C LEU A 62 -10.07 15.84 5.94
N TYR A 63 -11.08 16.05 5.10
CA TYR A 63 -11.96 17.21 5.19
C TYR A 63 -13.44 16.82 5.32
N HIS A 64 -14.22 17.73 5.91
CA HIS A 64 -15.67 17.57 5.95
C HIS A 64 -16.32 17.96 4.62
N THR A 65 -17.36 17.23 4.23
CA THR A 65 -18.21 17.54 3.07
C THR A 65 -19.55 18.17 3.49
N ARG A 66 -19.77 18.39 4.79
CA ARG A 66 -21.05 18.83 5.35
C ARG A 66 -21.40 20.30 5.02
N SER A 67 -20.51 21.04 4.39
CA SER A 67 -20.74 22.43 4.01
C SER A 67 -20.75 22.56 2.49
N SER A 68 -21.77 23.23 1.95
CA SER A 68 -21.83 23.71 0.57
C SER A 68 -20.79 24.81 0.27
N SER A 69 -19.94 25.15 1.23
CA SER A 69 -18.84 26.10 1.06
C SER A 69 -17.77 25.56 0.12
N ALA A 70 -17.22 26.44 -0.72
CA ALA A 70 -16.03 26.15 -1.52
C ALA A 70 -14.83 25.77 -0.64
N LEU A 71 -14.81 26.22 0.61
CA LEU A 71 -13.79 25.88 1.59
C LEU A 71 -14.09 24.51 2.21
N ARG A 72 -13.16 23.57 2.04
CA ARG A 72 -13.22 22.22 2.63
C ARG A 72 -12.40 22.21 3.92
N PRO A 73 -13.02 22.37 5.11
CA PRO A 73 -12.27 22.42 6.35
C PRO A 73 -11.65 21.05 6.64
N ILE A 74 -10.32 21.04 6.82
CA ILE A 74 -9.54 19.87 7.19
C ILE A 74 -9.74 19.65 8.69
N TYR A 75 -10.12 18.43 9.08
CA TYR A 75 -10.31 18.06 10.49
C TYR A 75 -9.21 17.15 11.02
N GLU A 76 -8.47 16.47 10.13
CA GLU A 76 -7.44 15.52 10.51
C GLU A 76 -6.33 15.45 9.46
N TYR A 77 -5.09 15.33 9.92
CA TYR A 77 -3.93 14.99 9.12
C TYR A 77 -3.40 13.63 9.58
N THR A 78 -3.33 12.67 8.67
CA THR A 78 -2.89 11.30 8.94
C THR A 78 -1.63 11.01 8.13
N LYS A 79 -0.53 10.60 8.77
CA LYS A 79 0.69 10.14 8.08
C LYS A 79 0.62 8.66 7.78
N ASN A 80 1.26 8.22 6.70
CA ASN A 80 1.47 6.80 6.45
C ASN A 80 2.46 6.24 7.49
N THR A 81 2.01 5.28 8.29
CA THR A 81 2.85 4.69 9.34
C THR A 81 3.78 3.59 8.84
N TYR A 82 3.57 3.09 7.62
CA TYR A 82 4.31 1.96 7.06
C TYR A 82 5.55 2.38 6.25
N CYS A 83 5.65 3.65 5.85
CA CYS A 83 6.78 4.18 5.11
C CYS A 83 7.03 5.66 5.45
N HIS A 84 8.18 6.19 5.04
CA HIS A 84 8.47 7.63 5.13
C HIS A 84 9.04 8.18 3.82
N CYS A 85 9.10 9.49 3.65
CA CYS A 85 9.84 10.09 2.55
C CYS A 85 11.35 10.03 2.84
N ASN A 86 12.16 9.83 1.78
CA ASN A 86 13.62 9.92 1.86
C ASN A 86 14.06 11.30 2.33
N LEU A 87 15.28 11.41 2.88
CA LEU A 87 15.84 12.66 3.40
C LEU A 87 15.86 13.82 2.38
N SER A 88 16.02 13.51 1.09
CA SER A 88 16.01 14.47 -0.02
C SER A 88 14.62 14.76 -0.61
N SER A 89 13.55 14.21 0.00
CA SER A 89 12.19 14.32 -0.49
C SER A 89 11.23 14.82 0.58
N LYS A 90 10.19 15.53 0.16
CA LYS A 90 9.15 16.06 1.04
C LYS A 90 7.82 15.40 0.73
N CYS A 91 6.99 15.25 1.77
CA CYS A 91 5.62 14.78 1.60
C CYS A 91 4.75 15.98 1.18
N VAL A 92 4.36 16.04 -0.10
CA VAL A 92 3.70 17.21 -0.69
C VAL A 92 2.35 16.87 -1.29
N TYR A 93 1.46 17.85 -1.31
CA TYR A 93 0.14 17.72 -1.92
C TYR A 93 0.26 17.35 -3.40
N LYS A 94 -0.55 16.38 -3.84
CA LYS A 94 -0.61 15.96 -5.25
C LYS A 94 -2.01 16.02 -5.82
N GLU A 95 -3.00 15.51 -5.10
CA GLU A 95 -4.35 15.32 -5.63
C GLU A 95 -5.45 15.41 -4.56
N ASN A 96 -6.66 15.73 -4.99
CA ASN A 96 -7.87 15.64 -4.17
C ASN A 96 -8.66 14.39 -4.56
N ARG A 97 -8.85 13.47 -3.62
CA ARG A 97 -9.70 12.29 -3.75
C ARG A 97 -11.02 12.53 -3.02
N SER A 98 -12.02 12.99 -3.76
CA SER A 98 -13.32 13.39 -3.20
C SER A 98 -14.12 12.21 -2.66
N GLU A 99 -13.96 11.03 -3.26
CA GLU A 99 -14.50 9.76 -2.79
C GLU A 99 -14.00 9.36 -1.40
N MET A 100 -12.74 9.73 -1.07
CA MET A 100 -12.14 9.53 0.25
C MET A 100 -12.29 10.74 1.16
N ARG A 101 -12.78 11.86 0.64
CA ARG A 101 -12.82 13.18 1.31
C ARG A 101 -11.43 13.59 1.82
N ALA A 102 -10.41 13.38 0.99
CA ALA A 102 -9.02 13.54 1.37
C ALA A 102 -8.21 14.28 0.31
N PHE A 103 -7.38 15.23 0.74
CA PHE A 103 -6.23 15.66 -0.03
C PHE A 103 -5.09 14.67 0.21
N VAL A 104 -4.51 14.14 -0.86
CA VAL A 104 -3.52 13.05 -0.81
C VAL A 104 -2.13 13.58 -1.13
N PHE A 105 -1.17 13.16 -0.32
CA PHE A 105 0.21 13.61 -0.35
C PHE A 105 1.16 12.47 -0.75
N TYR A 106 2.19 12.79 -1.51
CA TYR A 106 3.21 11.85 -1.98
C TYR A 106 4.61 12.41 -1.80
N CYS A 107 5.61 11.53 -1.71
CA CYS A 107 7.01 11.95 -1.65
C CYS A 107 7.44 12.51 -3.00
N ARG A 108 8.04 13.71 -2.97
CA ARG A 108 8.60 14.39 -4.14
C ARG A 108 9.99 14.92 -3.79
N GLU A 109 10.90 14.85 -4.74
CA GLU A 109 12.22 15.48 -4.62
C GLU A 109 12.05 17.00 -4.46
N ASP A 110 12.91 17.59 -3.63
CA ASP A 110 12.84 19.00 -3.22
C ASP A 110 13.37 19.90 -4.34
N ASP A 111 12.62 19.98 -5.44
CA ASP A 111 13.06 20.68 -6.65
C ASP A 111 12.61 22.14 -6.70
N ASN A 112 11.51 22.52 -6.03
CA ASN A 112 11.05 23.90 -5.83
C ASN A 112 9.88 23.95 -4.83
N ASN A 113 9.97 24.87 -3.87
CA ASN A 113 9.19 24.87 -2.62
C ASN A 113 7.76 25.45 -2.72
N GLU A 114 7.13 25.40 -3.89
CA GLU A 114 5.81 26.02 -4.12
C GLU A 114 4.62 25.13 -3.73
N MET A 115 4.88 23.83 -3.52
CA MET A 115 3.81 22.88 -3.20
C MET A 115 3.55 22.85 -1.71
N TYR A 116 2.26 22.82 -1.36
CA TYR A 116 1.84 22.69 0.03
C TYR A 116 2.39 21.39 0.63
N GLN A 117 3.27 21.54 1.62
CA GLN A 117 3.89 20.43 2.34
C GLN A 117 2.93 19.90 3.40
N PHE A 118 3.01 18.60 3.66
CA PHE A 118 2.29 17.97 4.76
C PHE A 118 2.79 18.57 6.09
N PRO A 119 1.90 18.98 7.01
CA PRO A 119 2.33 19.59 8.26
C PRO A 119 3.10 18.57 9.12
N ASP A 120 4.31 18.94 9.48
CA ASP A 120 5.03 18.26 10.55
C ASP A 120 4.47 18.77 11.87
N HIS A 121 3.65 17.97 12.55
CA HIS A 121 3.27 18.25 13.94
C HIS A 121 4.50 18.13 14.84
N THR A 122 5.36 19.14 14.85
CA THR A 122 6.27 19.40 15.97
C THR A 122 5.49 20.24 16.97
N THR A 123 4.93 19.58 17.99
CA THR A 123 4.55 20.26 19.24
C THR A 123 5.76 20.27 20.15
#